data_AF-A0A1D6G8F5-F1
#
_entry.id   AF-A0A1D6G8F5-F1
#
_cell.length_a   1.000
_cell.length_b   1.000
_cell.length_c   1.000
_cell.angle_alpha   90.00
_cell.angle_beta   90.00
_cell.angle_gamma   90.00
#
_symmetry.space_group_name_H-M   'P 1'
#
loop_
_entity.id
_entity.type
_entity.pdbx_description
1 polymer ?
#
loop_
_entity_poly.entity_id
_entity_poly.type
_entity_poly.pdbx_seq_one_letter_code
_entity_poly.pdbx_strand_id
1 'polypeptide(L)'
;MNFDGKACAAVGQSVLMAIYDTLFSQLDVTSSQLLVTDRDFKDPSFGDQLRETVFSLLDLKVVPLFNENDAISTRRQPYEDSSGIFWDNDSLAALLAAELNADLLIMLSDVEGLYSGPPSDPQSKIIHTYVNEKHGKLISFGEKSSVGRGGMQAKVSAAANAASKGVPVVIASGFATDSIITVLKGEKIGTLFHNEANLWACSKEATAREMAVAARDCSRRLQKLSSEERKQILLDIADALEANEDAIRSENDADVEAAQVAGYEKSLVARMTLKPGKITNLARSIRKTADMEDPISHTLKRTEVAKDLVFEKAYCPLGVLLIIFESRPDALVQIASLAIRSGNGLLLKGGKEVMRSNAILHKS
;
A
#
# COMPACT_ATOMS: atom_id res chain seq x y z
N MET A 1 23.07 -29.11 -34.35
CA MET A 1 22.09 -30.14 -33.97
C MET A 1 20.82 -29.43 -33.55
N ASN A 2 19.70 -29.64 -34.25
CA ASN A 2 18.40 -29.21 -33.75
C ASN A 2 17.92 -30.29 -32.77
N PHE A 3 18.02 -30.02 -31.48
CA PHE A 3 17.49 -30.92 -30.47
C PHE A 3 15.96 -30.77 -30.41
N ASP A 4 15.25 -31.90 -30.30
CA ASP A 4 13.82 -31.88 -30.04
C ASP A 4 13.58 -31.42 -28.58
N GLY A 5 12.85 -30.32 -28.42
CA GLY A 5 12.56 -29.73 -27.12
C GLY A 5 11.88 -30.70 -26.14
N LYS A 6 11.06 -31.63 -26.64
CA LYS A 6 10.41 -32.64 -25.80
C LYS A 6 11.39 -33.69 -25.28
N ALA A 7 12.31 -34.14 -26.13
CA ALA A 7 13.36 -35.06 -25.73
C ALA A 7 14.32 -34.39 -24.72
N CYS A 8 14.66 -33.12 -24.93
CA CYS A 8 15.44 -32.33 -23.97
C CYS A 8 14.72 -32.18 -22.63
N ALA A 9 13.41 -31.91 -22.63
CA ALA A 9 12.62 -31.81 -21.41
C ALA A 9 12.57 -33.14 -20.64
N ALA A 10 12.39 -34.26 -21.34
CA ALA A 10 12.38 -35.59 -20.72
C ALA A 10 13.70 -35.91 -20.01
N VAL A 11 14.84 -35.63 -20.66
CA VAL A 11 16.17 -35.82 -20.06
C VAL A 11 16.44 -34.80 -18.97
N GLY A 12 16.08 -33.53 -19.18
CA GLY A 12 16.31 -32.46 -18.20
C GLY A 12 15.50 -32.65 -16.92
N GLN A 13 14.29 -33.21 -17.01
CA GLN A 13 13.43 -33.43 -15.85
C GLN A 13 14.03 -34.44 -14.86
N SER A 14 14.69 -35.51 -15.33
CA SER A 14 15.33 -36.48 -14.42
C SER A 14 16.52 -35.86 -13.69
N VAL A 15 17.30 -35.02 -14.38
CA VAL A 15 18.42 -34.27 -13.79
C VAL A 15 17.91 -33.26 -12.75
N LEU A 16 16.84 -32.54 -13.06
CA LEU A 16 16.22 -31.58 -12.14
C LEU A 16 15.78 -32.25 -10.84
N MET A 17 15.12 -33.41 -10.93
CA MET A 17 14.70 -34.18 -9.76
C MET A 17 15.89 -34.67 -8.95
N ALA A 18 16.95 -35.17 -9.59
CA ALA A 18 18.15 -35.61 -8.87
C ALA A 18 18.81 -34.49 -8.05
N ILE A 19 18.77 -33.25 -8.55
CA ILE A 19 19.26 -32.07 -7.82
C ILE A 19 18.38 -31.80 -6.60
N TYR A 20 17.05 -31.74 -6.77
CA TYR A 20 16.15 -31.51 -5.66
C TYR A 20 16.22 -32.60 -4.61
N ASP A 21 16.26 -33.87 -5.00
CA ASP A 21 16.39 -34.99 -4.08
C ASP A 21 17.69 -34.87 -3.27
N THR A 22 18.79 -34.45 -3.89
CA THR A 22 20.06 -34.21 -3.19
C THR A 22 19.93 -33.07 -2.16
N LEU A 23 19.32 -31.95 -2.54
CA LEU A 23 19.16 -30.78 -1.66
C LEU A 23 18.20 -31.04 -0.49
N PHE A 24 17.07 -31.71 -0.74
CA PHE A 24 16.11 -32.05 0.31
C PHE A 24 16.64 -33.14 1.25
N SER A 25 17.38 -34.12 0.73
CA SER A 25 18.00 -35.17 1.56
C SER A 25 19.02 -34.59 2.57
N GLN A 26 19.70 -33.49 2.24
CA GLN A 26 20.60 -32.81 3.18
C GLN A 26 19.88 -32.20 4.38
N LEU A 27 18.56 -31.99 4.27
CA LEU A 27 17.69 -31.44 5.30
C LEU A 27 16.76 -32.51 5.92
N ASP A 28 17.01 -33.80 5.65
CA ASP A 28 16.16 -34.92 6.07
C ASP A 28 14.71 -34.80 5.57
N VAL A 29 14.50 -34.14 4.43
CA VAL A 29 13.20 -33.98 3.78
C VAL A 29 13.12 -34.89 2.57
N THR A 30 11.98 -35.56 2.38
CA THR A 30 11.72 -36.35 1.18
C THR A 30 10.93 -35.52 0.16
N SER A 31 11.31 -35.54 -1.10
CA SER A 31 10.55 -34.96 -2.21
C SER A 31 9.81 -36.02 -3.03
N SER A 32 8.71 -35.63 -3.66
CA SER A 32 7.99 -36.47 -4.63
C SER A 32 7.70 -35.70 -5.91
N GLN A 33 7.85 -36.35 -7.06
CA GLN A 33 7.56 -35.72 -8.35
C GLN A 33 6.09 -35.86 -8.74
N LEU A 34 5.48 -34.76 -9.19
CA LEU A 34 4.16 -34.74 -9.82
C LEU A 34 4.25 -33.98 -11.14
N LEU A 35 3.88 -34.64 -12.25
CA LEU A 35 3.90 -34.05 -13.58
C LEU A 35 2.48 -33.90 -14.10
N VAL A 36 2.15 -32.72 -14.63
CA VAL A 36 0.79 -32.39 -15.07
C VAL A 36 0.79 -31.82 -16.49
N THR A 37 -0.36 -31.90 -17.15
CA THR A 37 -0.60 -31.42 -18.51
C THR A 37 -1.86 -30.55 -18.55
N ASP A 38 -2.07 -29.82 -19.65
CA ASP A 38 -3.28 -29.02 -19.85
C ASP A 38 -4.57 -29.84 -19.87
N ARG A 39 -4.46 -31.15 -20.17
CA ARG A 39 -5.61 -32.07 -20.21
C ARG A 39 -6.11 -32.39 -18.81
N ASP A 40 -5.22 -32.45 -17.83
CA ASP A 40 -5.58 -32.82 -16.46
C ASP A 40 -6.53 -31.76 -15.86
N PHE A 41 -6.25 -30.47 -16.10
CA PHE A 41 -7.10 -29.37 -15.65
C PHE A 41 -8.44 -29.22 -16.42
N LYS A 42 -8.67 -30.01 -17.48
CA LYS A 42 -9.99 -30.07 -18.15
C LYS A 42 -10.92 -31.07 -17.47
N ASP A 43 -10.38 -32.02 -16.71
CA ASP A 43 -11.16 -32.99 -15.96
C ASP A 43 -11.65 -32.35 -14.65
N PRO A 44 -12.97 -32.21 -14.43
CA PRO A 44 -13.50 -31.64 -13.20
C PRO A 44 -13.12 -32.43 -11.93
N SER A 45 -12.78 -33.71 -12.07
CA SER A 45 -12.40 -34.58 -10.95
C SER A 45 -10.93 -34.49 -10.58
N PHE A 46 -10.10 -33.87 -11.43
CA PHE A 46 -8.65 -33.79 -11.23
C PHE A 46 -8.30 -33.03 -9.96
N GLY A 47 -8.98 -31.91 -9.66
CA GLY A 47 -8.72 -31.11 -8.47
C GLY A 47 -8.91 -31.91 -7.16
N ASP A 48 -9.94 -32.76 -7.09
CA ASP A 48 -10.18 -33.62 -5.93
C ASP A 48 -9.09 -34.69 -5.76
N GLN A 49 -8.73 -35.38 -6.85
CA GLN A 49 -7.67 -36.40 -6.86
C GLN A 49 -6.30 -35.80 -6.52
N LEU A 50 -6.01 -34.62 -7.05
CA LEU A 50 -4.79 -33.87 -6.80
C LEU A 50 -4.70 -33.50 -5.31
N ARG A 51 -5.77 -32.94 -4.74
CA ARG A 51 -5.84 -32.61 -3.30
C ARG A 51 -5.60 -33.85 -2.45
N GLU A 52 -6.33 -34.94 -2.69
CA GLU A 52 -6.18 -36.19 -1.92
C GLU A 52 -4.73 -36.69 -1.93
N THR A 53 -4.10 -36.71 -3.09
CA THR A 53 -2.70 -37.15 -3.26
C THR A 53 -1.74 -36.21 -2.54
N VAL A 54 -1.89 -34.89 -2.72
CA VAL A 54 -1.00 -33.88 -2.12
C VAL A 54 -1.10 -33.88 -0.61
N PHE A 55 -2.31 -33.91 -0.04
CA PHE A 55 -2.49 -33.94 1.41
C PHE A 55 -1.92 -35.22 2.01
N SER A 56 -2.10 -36.37 1.34
CA SER A 56 -1.47 -37.64 1.77
C SER A 56 0.05 -37.57 1.79
N LEU A 57 0.68 -36.93 0.78
CA LEU A 57 2.13 -36.72 0.75
C LEU A 57 2.60 -35.78 1.87
N LEU A 58 1.88 -34.69 2.10
CA LEU A 58 2.20 -33.72 3.16
C LEU A 58 2.05 -34.32 4.56
N ASP A 59 1.06 -35.19 4.79
CA ASP A 59 0.88 -35.95 6.04
C ASP A 59 2.08 -36.86 6.32
N LEU A 60 2.67 -37.43 5.26
CA LEU A 60 3.91 -38.21 5.30
C LEU A 60 5.18 -37.34 5.37
N LYS A 61 5.06 -36.01 5.47
CA LYS A 61 6.17 -35.05 5.44
C LYS A 61 6.99 -35.07 4.15
N VAL A 62 6.34 -35.44 3.04
CA VAL A 62 6.91 -35.43 1.69
C VAL A 62 6.56 -34.12 1.00
N VAL A 63 7.54 -33.44 0.42
CA VAL A 63 7.35 -32.19 -0.33
C VAL A 63 7.04 -32.51 -1.80
N PRO A 64 5.84 -32.19 -2.31
CA PRO A 64 5.51 -32.39 -3.71
C PRO A 64 6.18 -31.34 -4.61
N LEU A 65 6.85 -31.81 -5.67
CA LEU A 65 7.51 -31.02 -6.69
C LEU A 65 6.74 -31.14 -8.00
N PHE A 66 6.09 -30.05 -8.40
CA PHE A 66 5.28 -29.97 -9.61
C PHE A 66 6.07 -29.46 -10.81
N ASN A 67 5.81 -30.03 -11.99
CA ASN A 67 6.21 -29.42 -13.26
C ASN A 67 5.25 -29.80 -14.40
N GLU A 68 5.26 -29.04 -15.50
CA GLU A 68 4.57 -29.45 -16.71
C GLU A 68 5.25 -30.69 -17.31
N ASN A 69 4.46 -31.66 -17.76
CA ASN A 69 4.96 -32.83 -18.49
C ASN A 69 5.26 -32.48 -19.95
N ASP A 70 6.27 -31.63 -20.16
CA ASP A 70 6.70 -31.13 -21.47
C ASP A 70 7.03 -32.25 -22.48
N ALA A 71 7.43 -33.43 -21.99
CA ALA A 71 7.76 -34.59 -22.82
C ALA A 71 6.55 -35.14 -23.61
N ILE A 72 5.34 -35.07 -23.03
CA ILE A 72 4.11 -35.60 -23.64
C ILE A 72 3.02 -34.53 -23.83
N SER A 73 3.28 -33.28 -23.42
CA SER A 73 2.36 -32.16 -23.59
C SER A 73 1.92 -32.03 -25.05
N THR A 74 0.62 -31.81 -25.29
CA THR A 74 0.09 -31.69 -26.66
C THR A 74 0.45 -30.38 -27.34
N ARG A 75 1.00 -29.42 -26.59
CA ARG A 75 1.37 -28.11 -27.11
C ARG A 75 2.48 -28.21 -28.16
N ARG A 76 2.29 -27.53 -29.29
CA ARG A 76 3.30 -27.34 -30.33
C ARG A 76 3.69 -25.87 -30.37
N GLN A 77 4.99 -25.57 -30.47
CA GLN A 77 5.44 -24.22 -30.79
C GLN A 77 5.17 -23.91 -32.28
N PRO A 78 4.87 -22.65 -32.68
CA PRO A 78 4.46 -21.51 -31.87
C PRO A 78 3.01 -21.05 -32.19
N TYR A 79 2.24 -20.67 -31.16
CA TYR A 79 1.05 -19.79 -31.26
C TYR A 79 -0.29 -20.31 -31.84
N GLU A 80 -0.61 -21.61 -31.83
CA GLU A 80 -1.99 -22.04 -32.15
C GLU A 80 -2.42 -23.25 -31.32
N ASP A 81 -2.90 -23.02 -30.08
CA ASP A 81 -3.93 -23.93 -29.55
C ASP A 81 -4.88 -23.18 -28.60
N SER A 82 -6.18 -23.38 -28.83
CA SER A 82 -7.31 -22.63 -28.30
C SER A 82 -7.79 -23.13 -26.93
N SER A 83 -7.01 -23.96 -26.23
CA SER A 83 -7.42 -24.47 -24.92
C SER A 83 -7.32 -23.42 -23.80
N GLY A 84 -6.34 -22.51 -23.86
CA GLY A 84 -6.28 -21.29 -23.04
C GLY A 84 -6.09 -21.45 -21.52
N ILE A 85 -5.78 -22.65 -21.00
CA ILE A 85 -5.80 -22.95 -19.57
C ILE A 85 -4.56 -22.42 -18.82
N PHE A 86 -3.34 -22.69 -19.32
CA PHE A 86 -2.08 -22.09 -18.82
C PHE A 86 -1.03 -22.05 -19.94
N TRP A 87 0.02 -21.23 -19.84
CA TRP A 87 1.02 -21.05 -20.91
C TRP A 87 2.48 -21.13 -20.45
N ASP A 88 2.71 -20.89 -19.16
CA ASP A 88 4.00 -20.91 -18.49
C ASP A 88 3.83 -21.48 -17.07
N ASN A 89 4.95 -21.71 -16.38
CA ASN A 89 4.94 -22.20 -15.01
C ASN A 89 4.30 -21.22 -14.03
N ASP A 90 4.25 -19.93 -14.37
CA ASP A 90 3.54 -18.92 -13.58
C ASP A 90 2.03 -19.20 -13.57
N SER A 91 1.46 -19.43 -14.75
CA SER A 91 0.05 -19.78 -14.91
C SER A 91 -0.26 -21.16 -14.31
N LEU A 92 0.66 -22.13 -14.48
CA LEU A 92 0.52 -23.46 -13.87
C LEU A 92 0.50 -23.37 -12.34
N ALA A 93 1.40 -22.60 -11.74
CA ALA A 93 1.47 -22.41 -10.29
C ALA A 93 0.18 -21.75 -9.76
N ALA A 94 -0.34 -20.74 -10.47
CA ALA A 94 -1.61 -20.10 -10.13
C ALA A 94 -2.81 -21.07 -10.19
N LEU A 95 -2.85 -21.96 -11.18
CA LEU A 95 -3.89 -22.98 -11.28
C LEU A 95 -3.76 -24.03 -10.17
N LEU A 96 -2.56 -24.58 -9.96
CA LEU A 96 -2.31 -25.56 -8.90
C LEU A 96 -2.68 -24.99 -7.54
N ALA A 97 -2.31 -23.74 -7.26
CA ALA A 97 -2.65 -23.09 -6.00
C ALA A 97 -4.17 -22.96 -5.82
N ALA A 98 -4.91 -22.65 -6.89
CA ALA A 98 -6.37 -22.62 -6.86
C ALA A 98 -6.99 -24.02 -6.69
N GLU A 99 -6.53 -25.03 -7.44
CA GLU A 99 -7.03 -26.41 -7.31
C GLU A 99 -6.73 -27.00 -5.93
N LEU A 100 -5.60 -26.65 -5.32
CA LEU A 100 -5.22 -27.09 -3.98
C LEU A 100 -5.87 -26.28 -2.85
N ASN A 101 -6.59 -25.19 -3.15
CA ASN A 101 -7.06 -24.20 -2.17
C ASN A 101 -5.91 -23.72 -1.25
N ALA A 102 -4.77 -23.37 -1.84
CA ALA A 102 -3.61 -22.93 -1.07
C ALA A 102 -3.89 -21.60 -0.33
N ASP A 103 -3.39 -21.48 0.89
CA ASP A 103 -3.51 -20.25 1.69
C ASP A 103 -2.66 -19.09 1.13
N LEU A 104 -1.59 -19.41 0.40
CA LEU A 104 -0.65 -18.44 -0.16
C LEU A 104 0.13 -19.05 -1.32
N LEU A 105 0.25 -18.31 -2.43
CA LEU A 105 1.18 -18.59 -3.51
C LEU A 105 2.36 -17.59 -3.49
N ILE A 106 3.59 -18.07 -3.42
CA ILE A 106 4.79 -17.24 -3.50
C ILE A 106 5.47 -17.47 -4.85
N MET A 107 5.56 -16.41 -5.66
CA MET A 107 6.23 -16.42 -6.96
C MET A 107 7.60 -15.75 -6.84
N LEU A 108 8.66 -16.55 -6.88
CA LEU A 108 10.04 -16.07 -6.84
C LEU A 108 10.52 -15.71 -8.25
N SER A 109 10.97 -14.47 -8.45
CA SER A 109 11.42 -13.95 -9.75
C SER A 109 12.79 -13.28 -9.65
N ASP A 110 13.35 -12.93 -10.80
CA ASP A 110 14.53 -12.07 -10.96
C ASP A 110 14.33 -10.60 -10.57
N VAL A 111 13.08 -10.19 -10.32
CA VAL A 111 12.71 -8.83 -9.90
C VAL A 111 12.28 -8.80 -8.43
N GLU A 112 12.47 -7.66 -7.76
CA GLU A 112 12.05 -7.49 -6.36
C GLU A 112 10.53 -7.51 -6.19
N GLY A 113 9.80 -7.10 -7.21
CA GLY A 113 8.34 -7.05 -7.24
C GLY A 113 7.87 -6.26 -8.46
N LEU A 114 6.62 -5.82 -8.42
CA LEU A 114 6.04 -4.94 -9.43
C LEU A 114 6.41 -3.49 -9.13
N TYR A 115 6.90 -2.77 -10.11
CA TYR A 115 7.28 -1.37 -9.98
C TYR A 115 6.22 -0.42 -10.55
N SER A 116 6.16 0.81 -10.02
CA SER A 116 5.27 1.88 -10.49
C SER A 116 5.66 2.46 -11.85
N GLY A 117 6.85 2.10 -12.35
CA GLY A 117 7.38 2.46 -13.67
C GLY A 117 8.54 1.52 -14.04
N PRO A 118 9.30 1.80 -15.11
CA PRO A 118 10.47 1.01 -15.48
C PRO A 118 11.48 0.93 -14.31
N PRO A 119 12.07 -0.25 -13.99
CA PRO A 119 13.04 -0.36 -12.90
C PRO A 119 14.29 0.51 -13.06
N SER A 120 14.59 0.95 -14.29
CA SER A 120 15.69 1.86 -14.60
C SER A 120 15.42 3.31 -14.21
N ASP A 121 14.17 3.68 -13.92
CA ASP A 121 13.79 5.03 -13.51
C ASP A 121 13.99 5.21 -11.99
N PRO A 122 14.79 6.20 -11.53
CA PRO A 122 14.99 6.49 -10.11
C PRO A 122 13.72 6.86 -9.34
N GLN A 123 12.66 7.32 -10.02
CA GLN A 123 11.37 7.61 -9.40
C GLN A 123 10.49 6.36 -9.25
N SER A 124 10.89 5.24 -9.86
CA SER A 124 10.16 3.99 -9.82
C SER A 124 10.26 3.36 -8.43
N LYS A 125 9.11 2.99 -7.86
CA LYS A 125 9.02 2.37 -6.54
C LYS A 125 8.29 1.05 -6.63
N ILE A 126 8.64 0.13 -5.74
CA ILE A 126 7.91 -1.14 -5.60
C ILE A 126 6.49 -0.84 -5.13
N ILE A 127 5.53 -1.45 -5.82
CA ILE A 127 4.14 -1.52 -5.42
C ILE A 127 4.02 -2.69 -4.45
N HIS A 128 3.91 -2.42 -3.15
CA HIS A 128 3.79 -3.50 -2.17
C HIS A 128 2.42 -4.19 -2.17
N THR A 129 1.39 -3.53 -2.66
CA THR A 129 0.04 -4.09 -2.76
C THR A 129 -0.56 -3.72 -4.11
N TYR A 130 -0.77 -4.73 -4.95
CA TYR A 130 -1.40 -4.57 -6.24
C TYR A 130 -2.90 -4.33 -6.08
N VAL A 131 -3.40 -3.35 -6.82
CA VAL A 131 -4.81 -2.94 -6.87
C VAL A 131 -5.15 -2.76 -8.33
N ASN A 132 -6.04 -3.60 -8.84
CA ASN A 132 -6.30 -3.66 -10.29
C ASN A 132 -6.83 -2.32 -10.85
N GLU A 133 -7.72 -1.65 -10.12
CA GLU A 133 -8.31 -0.36 -10.53
C GLU A 133 -7.29 0.77 -10.62
N LYS A 134 -6.26 0.76 -9.76
CA LYS A 134 -5.21 1.78 -9.70
C LYS A 134 -4.05 1.44 -10.64
N HIS A 135 -3.62 0.19 -10.66
CA HIS A 135 -2.36 -0.19 -11.29
C HIS A 135 -2.55 -0.82 -12.67
N GLY A 136 -3.71 -1.43 -12.96
CA GLY A 136 -3.95 -2.16 -14.22
C GLY A 136 -3.89 -1.30 -15.48
N LYS A 137 -4.11 0.03 -15.36
CA LYS A 137 -4.00 0.99 -16.49
C LYS A 137 -2.68 1.76 -16.52
N LEU A 138 -1.92 1.76 -15.41
CA LEU A 138 -0.74 2.59 -15.21
C LEU A 138 0.57 1.85 -15.54
N ILE A 139 0.54 0.51 -15.51
CA ILE A 139 1.74 -0.29 -15.75
C ILE A 139 1.84 -0.62 -17.23
N SER A 140 2.66 0.14 -17.95
CA SER A 140 3.19 -0.28 -19.25
C SER A 140 4.25 -1.35 -19.00
N PHE A 141 3.88 -2.62 -19.15
CA PHE A 141 4.82 -3.74 -19.04
C PHE A 141 5.87 -3.60 -20.15
N GLY A 142 7.12 -3.32 -19.77
CA GLY A 142 8.25 -3.23 -20.69
C GLY A 142 8.53 -4.55 -21.42
N GLU A 143 9.38 -4.49 -22.45
CA GLU A 143 9.71 -5.64 -23.30
C GLU A 143 10.28 -6.84 -22.52
N LYS A 144 10.02 -8.04 -23.07
CA LYS A 144 10.34 -9.37 -22.51
C LYS A 144 11.81 -9.48 -22.08
N SER A 145 12.07 -9.96 -20.86
CA SER A 145 13.43 -10.34 -20.44
C SER A 145 13.87 -11.61 -21.19
N SER A 146 15.17 -11.71 -21.48
CA SER A 146 15.77 -12.73 -22.35
C SER A 146 15.87 -14.13 -21.75
N VAL A 147 15.52 -14.30 -20.47
CA VAL A 147 15.76 -15.54 -19.70
C VAL A 147 14.49 -16.30 -19.28
N GLY A 148 13.29 -15.76 -19.55
CA GLY A 148 12.01 -16.38 -19.21
C GLY A 148 11.07 -16.55 -20.41
N ARG A 149 10.30 -17.65 -20.43
CA ARG A 149 9.26 -17.89 -21.46
C ARG A 149 8.04 -16.94 -21.31
N GLY A 150 7.84 -16.34 -20.12
CA GLY A 150 6.77 -15.40 -19.80
C GLY A 150 7.32 -14.11 -19.18
N GLY A 151 6.87 -12.96 -19.67
CA GLY A 151 7.26 -11.63 -19.17
C GLY A 151 6.49 -11.23 -17.90
N MET A 152 6.78 -10.03 -17.35
CA MET A 152 6.10 -9.49 -16.17
C MET A 152 4.56 -9.47 -16.30
N GLN A 153 4.04 -9.25 -17.52
CA GLN A 153 2.61 -9.28 -17.78
C GLN A 153 1.98 -10.65 -17.48
N ALA A 154 2.67 -11.75 -17.80
CA ALA A 154 2.17 -13.10 -17.51
C ALA A 154 2.14 -13.36 -16.01
N LYS A 155 3.18 -12.95 -15.28
CA LYS A 155 3.24 -13.04 -13.81
C LYS A 155 2.10 -12.28 -13.13
N VAL A 156 1.89 -11.02 -13.54
CA VAL A 156 0.78 -10.21 -13.02
C VAL A 156 -0.58 -10.81 -13.35
N SER A 157 -0.78 -11.34 -14.57
CA SER A 157 -2.03 -11.99 -14.96
C SER A 157 -2.28 -13.26 -14.15
N ALA A 158 -1.26 -14.09 -13.94
CA ALA A 158 -1.35 -15.32 -13.16
C ALA A 158 -1.64 -15.01 -11.69
N ALA A 159 -0.91 -14.06 -11.09
CA ALA A 159 -1.11 -13.63 -9.72
C ALA A 159 -2.51 -13.02 -9.50
N ALA A 160 -2.97 -12.16 -10.42
CA ALA A 160 -4.31 -11.58 -10.36
C ALA A 160 -5.42 -12.64 -10.52
N ASN A 161 -5.21 -13.65 -11.38
CA ASN A 161 -6.16 -14.75 -11.53
C ASN A 161 -6.29 -15.57 -10.25
N ALA A 162 -5.17 -16.00 -9.66
CA ALA A 162 -5.16 -16.74 -8.39
C ALA A 162 -5.79 -15.91 -7.25
N ALA A 163 -5.44 -14.62 -7.13
CA ALA A 163 -6.04 -13.72 -6.15
C ALA A 163 -7.56 -13.58 -6.33
N SER A 164 -8.07 -13.53 -7.56
CA SER A 164 -9.51 -13.49 -7.85
C SER A 164 -10.25 -14.78 -7.45
N LYS A 165 -9.54 -15.91 -7.41
CA LYS A 165 -10.04 -17.21 -6.94
C LYS A 165 -9.88 -17.40 -5.43
N GLY A 166 -9.45 -16.37 -4.71
CA GLY A 166 -9.33 -16.38 -3.25
C GLY A 166 -7.96 -16.83 -2.73
N VAL A 167 -6.97 -17.03 -3.60
CA VAL A 167 -5.59 -17.39 -3.19
C VAL A 167 -4.71 -16.14 -3.19
N PRO A 168 -4.27 -15.63 -2.02
CA PRO A 168 -3.30 -14.56 -1.94
C PRO A 168 -2.01 -14.91 -2.70
N VAL A 169 -1.42 -13.96 -3.42
CA VAL A 169 -0.18 -14.18 -4.16
C VAL A 169 0.85 -13.12 -3.82
N VAL A 170 2.11 -13.52 -3.60
CA VAL A 170 3.23 -12.58 -3.43
C VAL A 170 4.27 -12.82 -4.52
N ILE A 171 4.58 -11.78 -5.28
CA ILE A 171 5.73 -11.77 -6.19
C ILE A 171 6.91 -11.15 -5.45
N ALA A 172 8.01 -11.89 -5.30
CA ALA A 172 9.21 -11.44 -4.59
C ALA A 172 10.49 -11.89 -5.32
N SER A 173 11.64 -11.30 -4.95
CA SER A 173 12.94 -11.70 -5.50
C SER A 173 13.33 -13.10 -5.03
N GLY A 174 13.67 -13.98 -5.98
CA GLY A 174 14.30 -15.27 -5.73
C GLY A 174 15.80 -15.19 -5.45
N PHE A 175 16.44 -14.05 -5.71
CA PHE A 175 17.87 -13.83 -5.40
C PHE A 175 18.07 -13.29 -3.98
N ALA A 176 17.05 -12.67 -3.39
CA ALA A 176 17.12 -12.17 -2.02
C ALA A 176 17.11 -13.34 -1.02
N THR A 177 17.98 -13.23 0.00
CA THR A 177 18.07 -14.22 1.08
C THR A 177 16.82 -14.12 1.95
N ASP A 178 16.34 -15.27 2.45
CA ASP A 178 15.19 -15.35 3.35
C ASP A 178 13.87 -14.77 2.79
N SER A 179 13.72 -14.60 1.47
CA SER A 179 12.49 -14.06 0.87
C SER A 179 11.24 -14.81 1.34
N ILE A 180 11.28 -16.16 1.29
CA ILE A 180 10.15 -17.00 1.72
C ILE A 180 9.82 -16.76 3.19
N ILE A 181 10.83 -16.77 4.07
CA ILE A 181 10.68 -16.58 5.51
C ILE A 181 10.10 -15.18 5.81
N THR A 182 10.59 -14.16 5.10
CA THR A 182 10.17 -12.76 5.26
C THR A 182 8.72 -12.57 4.83
N VAL A 183 8.30 -13.19 3.72
CA VAL A 183 6.90 -13.23 3.29
C VAL A 183 6.02 -13.90 4.35
N LEU A 184 6.45 -15.05 4.89
CA LEU A 184 5.68 -15.78 5.91
C LEU A 184 5.57 -15.03 7.24
N LYS A 185 6.52 -14.15 7.57
CA LYS A 185 6.42 -13.23 8.72
C LYS A 185 5.44 -12.08 8.50
N GLY A 186 4.90 -11.90 7.29
CA GLY A 186 4.02 -10.80 6.93
C GLY A 186 4.74 -9.46 6.75
N GLU A 187 6.06 -9.48 6.54
CA GLU A 187 6.82 -8.27 6.25
C GLU A 187 6.54 -7.77 4.82
N LYS A 188 6.70 -6.45 4.61
CA LYS A 188 6.43 -5.81 3.31
C LYS A 188 7.58 -6.05 2.32
N ILE A 189 7.64 -7.25 1.76
CA ILE A 189 8.58 -7.64 0.70
C ILE A 189 7.83 -7.91 -0.61
N GLY A 190 8.37 -7.42 -1.73
CA GLY A 190 7.79 -7.57 -3.06
C GLY A 190 6.38 -7.00 -3.19
N THR A 191 5.53 -7.67 -3.94
CA THR A 191 4.17 -7.23 -4.28
C THR A 191 3.12 -8.27 -3.92
N LEU A 192 2.20 -7.90 -3.03
CA LEU A 192 1.03 -8.69 -2.66
C LEU A 192 -0.15 -8.46 -3.61
N PHE A 193 -0.78 -9.54 -4.03
CA PHE A 193 -2.03 -9.60 -4.76
C PHE A 193 -3.09 -10.25 -3.88
N HIS A 194 -4.21 -9.56 -3.68
CA HIS A 194 -5.30 -10.04 -2.86
C HIS A 194 -6.63 -9.49 -3.37
N ASN A 195 -7.71 -10.26 -3.22
CA ASN A 195 -9.08 -9.84 -3.54
C ASN A 195 -9.42 -8.51 -2.84
N GLU A 196 -9.18 -8.45 -1.54
CA GLU A 196 -9.49 -7.29 -0.70
C GLU A 196 -8.45 -6.17 -0.72
N ALA A 197 -7.47 -6.23 -1.64
CA ALA A 197 -6.40 -5.23 -1.71
C ALA A 197 -6.92 -3.79 -1.81
N ASN A 198 -8.09 -3.58 -2.42
CA ASN A 198 -8.75 -2.26 -2.51
C ASN A 198 -9.14 -1.69 -1.13
N LEU A 199 -9.54 -2.55 -0.19
CA LEU A 199 -9.90 -2.16 1.17
C LEU A 199 -8.65 -1.73 1.95
N TRP A 200 -7.56 -2.47 1.80
CA TRP A 200 -6.30 -2.19 2.50
C TRP A 200 -5.54 -1.00 1.92
N ALA A 201 -5.57 -0.83 0.59
CA ALA A 201 -4.93 0.31 -0.08
C ALA A 201 -5.65 1.65 0.18
N CYS A 202 -6.85 1.62 0.77
CA CYS A 202 -7.54 2.79 1.30
C CYS A 202 -7.05 3.18 2.70
N SER A 203 -6.38 2.27 3.42
CA SER A 203 -5.60 2.62 4.61
C SER A 203 -4.27 3.25 4.18
N LYS A 204 -4.32 4.55 3.84
CA LYS A 204 -3.12 5.39 3.96
C LYS A 204 -2.78 5.53 5.45
N GLU A 205 -2.36 4.45 6.11
CA GLU A 205 -1.57 4.61 7.32
C GLU A 205 -0.14 4.89 6.87
N ALA A 206 0.10 6.15 6.49
CA ALA A 206 1.44 6.69 6.64
C ALA A 206 1.86 6.38 8.07
N THR A 207 2.98 5.70 8.25
CA THR A 207 3.46 5.37 9.59
C THR A 207 3.58 6.68 10.40
N ALA A 208 3.45 6.62 11.73
CA ALA A 208 3.59 7.80 12.57
C ALA A 208 4.90 8.57 12.30
N ARG A 209 5.96 7.84 11.94
CA ARG A 209 7.24 8.40 11.52
C ARG A 209 7.16 9.15 10.19
N GLU A 210 6.53 8.58 9.17
CA GLU A 210 6.34 9.25 7.87
C GLU A 210 5.50 10.51 8.02
N MET A 211 4.42 10.46 8.80
CA MET A 211 3.61 11.64 9.11
C MET A 211 4.44 12.73 9.80
N ALA A 212 5.27 12.37 10.79
CA ALA A 212 6.12 13.31 11.50
C ALA A 212 7.21 13.93 10.59
N VAL A 213 7.82 13.14 9.70
CA VAL A 213 8.79 13.65 8.73
C VAL A 213 8.12 14.60 7.75
N ALA A 214 6.96 14.25 7.22
CA ALA A 214 6.19 15.10 6.33
C ALA A 214 5.78 16.42 7.00
N ALA A 215 5.30 16.36 8.25
CA ALA A 215 4.97 17.55 9.03
C ALA A 215 6.19 18.47 9.24
N ARG A 216 7.38 17.90 9.50
CA ARG A 216 8.64 18.65 9.63
C ARG A 216 9.06 19.33 8.34
N ASP A 217 8.94 18.63 7.22
CA ASP A 217 9.34 19.19 5.92
C ASP A 217 8.36 20.30 5.48
N CYS A 218 7.06 20.12 5.76
CA CYS A 218 6.05 21.15 5.56
C CYS A 218 6.26 22.37 6.47
N SER A 219 6.66 22.18 7.74
CA SER A 219 6.94 23.31 8.64
C SER A 219 8.06 24.20 8.09
N ARG A 220 9.13 23.59 7.56
CA ARG A 220 10.24 24.31 6.93
C ARG A 220 9.79 25.06 5.67
N ARG A 221 8.86 24.50 4.89
CA ARG A 221 8.27 25.18 3.74
C ARG A 221 7.42 26.37 4.16
N LEU A 222 6.57 26.21 5.17
CA LEU A 222 5.75 27.29 5.75
C LEU A 222 6.60 28.45 6.30
N GLN A 223 7.73 28.13 6.92
CA GLN A 223 8.68 29.12 7.44
C GLN A 223 9.38 29.93 6.35
N LYS A 224 9.55 29.35 5.15
CA LYS A 224 10.13 30.04 3.99
C LYS A 224 9.17 30.95 3.27
N LEU A 225 7.86 30.77 3.47
CA LEU A 225 6.85 31.67 2.91
C LEU A 225 6.97 33.06 3.55
N SER A 226 6.59 34.08 2.79
CA SER A 226 6.38 35.42 3.31
C SER A 226 5.16 35.47 4.25
N SER A 227 5.07 36.53 5.06
CA SER A 227 3.90 36.76 5.91
C SER A 227 2.62 36.86 5.08
N GLU A 228 2.66 37.50 3.91
CA GLU A 228 1.49 37.68 3.04
C GLU A 228 1.03 36.35 2.43
N GLU A 229 1.94 35.47 2.01
CA GLU A 229 1.56 34.13 1.53
C GLU A 229 0.90 33.30 2.65
N ARG A 230 1.45 33.34 3.88
CA ARG A 230 0.81 32.68 5.03
C ARG A 230 -0.56 33.28 5.35
N LYS A 231 -0.71 34.60 5.22
CA LYS A 231 -1.98 35.30 5.39
C LYS A 231 -3.00 34.86 4.34
N GLN A 232 -2.59 34.77 3.07
CA GLN A 232 -3.46 34.33 1.99
C GLN A 232 -3.99 32.91 2.23
N ILE A 233 -3.13 31.97 2.66
CA ILE A 233 -3.56 30.60 3.02
C ILE A 233 -4.68 30.62 4.07
N LEU A 234 -4.58 31.50 5.08
CA LEU A 234 -5.61 31.61 6.12
C LEU A 234 -6.91 32.23 5.60
N LEU A 235 -6.83 33.20 4.69
CA LEU A 235 -8.00 33.78 4.03
C LEU A 235 -8.72 32.74 3.17
N ASP A 236 -7.96 31.97 2.39
CA ASP A 236 -8.50 30.89 1.54
C ASP A 236 -9.21 29.82 2.40
N ILE A 237 -8.63 29.45 3.55
CA ILE A 237 -9.27 28.53 4.50
C ILE A 237 -10.57 29.12 5.05
N ALA A 238 -10.58 30.42 5.40
CA ALA A 238 -11.79 31.06 5.92
C ALA A 238 -12.92 31.10 4.89
N ASP A 239 -12.59 31.38 3.63
CA ASP A 239 -13.55 31.42 2.52
C ASP A 239 -14.06 30.01 2.19
N ALA A 240 -13.19 29.00 2.21
CA ALA A 240 -13.57 27.61 1.98
C ALA A 240 -14.50 27.06 3.07
N LEU A 241 -14.31 27.43 4.33
CA LEU A 241 -15.20 27.05 5.43
C LEU A 241 -16.61 27.62 5.23
N GLU A 242 -16.73 28.88 4.82
CA GLU A 242 -18.03 29.52 4.56
C GLU A 242 -18.69 28.92 3.32
N ALA A 243 -17.93 28.67 2.25
CA ALA A 243 -18.45 28.05 1.03
C ALA A 243 -18.98 26.62 1.24
N ASN A 244 -18.41 25.88 2.20
CA ASN A 244 -18.76 24.49 2.50
C ASN A 244 -19.63 24.35 3.76
N GLU A 245 -20.23 25.43 4.29
CA GLU A 245 -20.95 25.42 5.57
C GLU A 245 -22.05 24.35 5.62
N ASP A 246 -22.83 24.20 4.55
CA ASP A 246 -23.93 23.22 4.49
C ASP A 246 -23.43 21.77 4.54
N ALA A 247 -22.33 21.47 3.84
CA ALA A 247 -21.71 20.14 3.84
C ALA A 247 -21.10 19.81 5.21
N ILE A 248 -20.41 20.79 5.83
CA ILE A 248 -19.83 20.63 7.17
C ILE A 248 -20.93 20.38 8.21
N ARG A 249 -22.04 21.13 8.12
CA ARG A 249 -23.18 20.96 9.04
C ARG A 249 -23.83 19.60 8.87
N SER A 250 -24.05 19.16 7.64
CA SER A 250 -24.61 17.83 7.34
C SER A 250 -23.80 16.68 7.96
N GLU A 251 -22.47 16.71 7.84
CA GLU A 251 -21.61 15.67 8.45
C GLU A 251 -21.52 15.80 9.97
N ASN A 252 -21.59 17.02 10.52
CA ASN A 252 -21.61 17.22 11.96
C ASN A 252 -22.92 16.70 12.59
N ASP A 253 -24.06 16.95 11.95
CA ASP A 253 -25.35 16.45 12.39
C ASP A 253 -25.35 14.91 12.39
N ALA A 254 -24.72 14.26 11.40
CA ALA A 254 -24.55 12.82 11.37
C ALA A 254 -23.69 12.26 12.53
N ASP A 255 -22.60 12.94 12.90
CA ASP A 255 -21.80 12.57 14.08
C ASP A 255 -22.62 12.76 15.38
N VAL A 256 -23.39 13.85 15.48
CA VAL A 256 -24.23 14.17 16.64
C VAL A 256 -25.36 13.16 16.81
N GLU A 257 -26.04 12.79 15.72
CA GLU A 257 -27.10 11.77 15.71
C GLU A 257 -26.54 10.41 16.11
N ALA A 258 -25.42 10.00 15.50
CA ALA A 258 -24.73 8.76 15.86
C ALA A 258 -24.35 8.74 17.35
N ALA A 259 -23.92 9.87 17.90
CA ALA A 259 -23.58 9.97 19.31
C ALA A 259 -24.82 9.89 20.23
N GLN A 260 -25.95 10.48 19.83
CA GLN A 260 -27.20 10.37 20.58
C GLN A 260 -27.72 8.93 20.60
N VAL A 261 -27.66 8.22 19.46
CA VAL A 261 -28.05 6.81 19.34
C VAL A 261 -27.14 5.91 20.19
N ALA A 262 -25.83 6.20 20.22
CA ALA A 262 -24.86 5.47 21.04
C ALA A 262 -24.99 5.75 22.55
N GLY A 263 -25.87 6.67 22.96
CA GLY A 263 -26.13 6.96 24.38
C GLY A 263 -25.05 7.80 25.06
N TYR A 264 -24.30 8.63 24.32
CA TYR A 264 -23.31 9.52 24.93
C TYR A 264 -23.96 10.59 25.80
N GLU A 265 -23.22 11.03 26.83
CA GLU A 265 -23.62 12.09 27.75
C GLU A 265 -24.00 13.39 27.02
N LYS A 266 -25.06 14.07 27.48
CA LYS A 266 -25.55 15.32 26.86
C LYS A 266 -24.48 16.41 26.80
N SER A 267 -23.57 16.43 27.79
CA SER A 267 -22.44 17.37 27.84
C SER A 267 -21.41 17.09 26.74
N LEU A 268 -21.18 15.83 26.37
CA LEU A 268 -20.29 15.46 25.28
C LEU A 268 -20.91 15.83 23.94
N VAL A 269 -22.18 15.45 23.72
CA VAL A 269 -22.92 15.78 22.50
C VAL A 269 -22.91 17.30 22.26
N ALA A 270 -23.16 18.09 23.30
CA ALA A 270 -23.13 19.55 23.21
C ALA A 270 -21.76 20.14 22.81
N ARG A 271 -20.65 19.44 23.10
CA ARG A 271 -19.30 19.85 22.68
C ARG A 271 -19.02 19.50 21.21
N MET A 272 -19.67 18.48 20.68
CA MET A 272 -19.54 18.03 19.30
C MET A 272 -20.35 18.89 18.33
N THR A 273 -21.49 19.44 18.79
CA THR A 273 -22.42 20.19 17.95
C THR A 273 -21.88 21.54 17.48
N LEU A 274 -21.84 21.74 16.17
CA LEU A 274 -21.58 23.02 15.52
C LEU A 274 -22.89 23.80 15.35
N LYS A 275 -23.15 24.70 16.31
CA LYS A 275 -24.35 25.56 16.28
C LYS A 275 -24.37 26.49 15.06
N PRO A 276 -25.56 26.95 14.61
CA PRO A 276 -25.68 27.94 13.54
C PRO A 276 -24.80 29.18 13.79
N GLY A 277 -24.10 29.65 12.76
CA GLY A 277 -23.16 30.77 12.84
C GLY A 277 -21.80 30.46 13.50
N LYS A 278 -21.57 29.24 13.99
CA LYS A 278 -20.28 28.82 14.53
C LYS A 278 -19.20 28.81 13.44
N ILE A 279 -19.53 28.34 12.22
CA ILE A 279 -18.62 28.34 11.07
C ILE A 279 -18.22 29.77 10.69
N THR A 280 -19.20 30.67 10.57
CA THR A 280 -18.94 32.10 10.32
C THR A 280 -18.04 32.73 11.41
N ASN A 281 -18.25 32.37 12.68
CA ASN A 281 -17.42 32.84 13.78
C ASN A 281 -15.98 32.27 13.71
N LEU A 282 -15.81 31.02 13.26
CA LEU A 282 -14.50 30.42 13.02
C LEU A 282 -13.79 31.13 11.88
N ALA A 283 -14.44 31.30 10.73
CA ALA A 283 -13.89 32.04 9.59
C ALA A 283 -13.45 33.46 9.99
N ARG A 284 -14.28 34.19 10.76
CA ARG A 284 -13.90 35.50 11.32
C ARG A 284 -12.66 35.43 12.22
N SER A 285 -12.55 34.40 13.04
CA SER A 285 -11.40 34.20 13.95
C SER A 285 -10.12 33.88 13.17
N ILE A 286 -10.22 33.13 12.07
CA ILE A 286 -9.10 32.84 11.17
C ILE A 286 -8.65 34.12 10.47
N ARG A 287 -9.57 34.92 9.92
CA ARG A 287 -9.26 36.23 9.32
C ARG A 287 -8.54 37.14 10.32
N LYS A 288 -9.01 37.19 11.58
CA LYS A 288 -8.34 37.92 12.66
C LYS A 288 -6.92 37.40 12.94
N THR A 289 -6.71 36.08 12.86
CA THR A 289 -5.39 35.45 13.04
C THR A 289 -4.47 35.77 11.87
N ALA A 290 -5.02 35.88 10.66
CA ALA A 290 -4.31 36.26 9.45
C ALA A 290 -3.80 37.71 9.53
N ASP A 291 -4.55 38.60 10.20
CA ASP A 291 -4.19 40.01 10.42
C ASP A 291 -3.25 40.25 11.62
N MET A 292 -2.91 39.23 12.40
CA MET A 292 -1.93 39.38 13.49
C MET A 292 -0.55 39.72 12.94
N GLU A 293 0.27 40.42 13.73
CA GLU A 293 1.67 40.67 13.41
C GLU A 293 2.42 39.35 13.15
N ASP A 294 3.33 39.34 12.18
CA ASP A 294 4.03 38.11 11.77
C ASP A 294 4.85 37.53 12.93
N PRO A 295 4.59 36.31 13.39
CA PRO A 295 5.32 35.79 14.55
C PRO A 295 6.73 35.26 14.21
N ILE A 296 7.11 35.16 12.93
CA ILE A 296 8.37 34.49 12.53
C ILE A 296 9.48 35.50 12.20
N SER A 297 9.17 36.57 11.47
CA SER A 297 10.19 37.46 10.89
C SER A 297 10.66 38.58 11.84
N HIS A 298 10.35 38.50 13.14
CA HIS A 298 10.55 39.59 14.09
C HIS A 298 11.72 39.36 15.05
N THR A 299 12.70 40.27 14.99
CA THR A 299 13.79 40.37 15.97
C THR A 299 13.38 41.30 17.11
N LEU A 300 13.21 40.76 18.31
CA LEU A 300 12.81 41.49 19.51
C LEU A 300 13.92 42.39 20.07
N LYS A 301 15.16 41.91 20.07
CA LYS A 301 16.30 42.64 20.65
C LYS A 301 17.57 42.31 19.93
N ARG A 302 18.37 43.33 19.62
CA ARG A 302 19.71 43.21 19.05
C ARG A 302 20.69 43.89 20.00
N THR A 303 21.77 43.21 20.38
CA THR A 303 22.78 43.77 21.30
C THR A 303 24.16 43.33 20.84
N GLU A 304 25.01 44.30 20.52
CA GLU A 304 26.43 44.05 20.24
C GLU A 304 27.17 43.90 21.58
N VAL A 305 27.78 42.74 21.80
CA VAL A 305 28.44 42.41 23.08
C VAL A 305 29.96 42.54 22.98
N ALA A 306 30.50 42.40 21.77
CA ALA A 306 31.87 42.72 21.42
C ALA A 306 31.92 43.12 19.94
N LYS A 307 33.05 43.66 19.49
CA LYS A 307 33.27 43.98 18.08
C LYS A 307 32.96 42.75 17.21
N ASP A 308 32.03 42.90 16.28
CA ASP A 308 31.53 41.87 15.36
C ASP A 308 30.77 40.69 16.03
N LEU A 309 30.37 40.82 17.30
CA LEU A 309 29.55 39.82 18.02
C LEU A 309 28.21 40.40 18.46
N VAL A 310 27.16 40.07 17.71
CA VAL A 310 25.80 40.56 17.93
C VAL A 310 24.89 39.42 18.40
N PHE A 311 24.22 39.61 19.54
CA PHE A 311 23.12 38.75 19.98
C PHE A 311 21.79 39.28 19.46
N GLU A 312 21.03 38.40 18.83
CA GLU A 312 19.67 38.65 18.38
C GLU A 312 18.70 37.73 19.13
N LYS A 313 17.70 38.33 19.77
CA LYS A 313 16.55 37.63 20.31
C LYS A 313 15.44 37.72 19.29
N ALA A 314 15.02 36.61 18.71
CA ALA A 314 13.92 36.53 17.75
C ALA A 314 12.88 35.51 18.23
N TYR A 315 11.68 35.61 17.69
CA TYR A 315 10.71 34.51 17.81
C TYR A 315 11.09 33.39 16.85
N CYS A 316 11.00 32.14 17.31
CA CYS A 316 11.20 30.97 16.48
C CYS A 316 10.00 30.02 16.59
N PRO A 317 9.56 29.41 15.48
CA PRO A 317 8.58 28.34 15.52
C PRO A 317 9.06 27.18 16.40
N LEU A 318 8.12 26.47 17.03
CA LEU A 318 8.40 25.30 17.88
C LEU A 318 8.84 24.08 17.05
N GLY A 319 8.42 24.01 15.77
CA GLY A 319 8.76 22.91 14.86
C GLY A 319 7.53 22.08 14.51
N VAL A 320 7.50 20.81 14.93
CA VAL A 320 6.37 19.90 14.70
C VAL A 320 5.58 19.73 15.99
N LEU A 321 4.27 19.97 15.91
CA LEU A 321 3.34 19.85 17.02
C LEU A 321 2.45 18.62 16.82
N LEU A 322 2.44 17.71 17.80
CA LEU A 322 1.42 16.68 17.92
C LEU A 322 0.37 17.16 18.91
N ILE A 323 -0.85 17.39 18.42
CA ILE A 323 -1.95 17.87 19.25
C ILE A 323 -3.09 16.87 19.20
N ILE A 324 -3.41 16.36 20.38
CA ILE A 324 -4.58 15.52 20.61
C ILE A 324 -5.66 16.42 21.20
N PHE A 325 -6.81 16.47 20.56
CA PHE A 325 -7.94 17.28 21.01
C PHE A 325 -9.18 16.39 21.17
N GLU A 326 -10.01 16.75 22.15
CA GLU A 326 -11.25 16.03 22.47
C GLU A 326 -12.29 16.20 21.36
N SER A 327 -13.51 15.69 21.58
CA SER A 327 -14.66 15.70 20.67
C SER A 327 -15.22 17.12 20.40
N ARG A 328 -14.36 18.00 19.84
CA ARG A 328 -14.58 19.41 19.52
C ARG A 328 -14.06 19.68 18.10
N PRO A 329 -14.93 19.63 17.08
CA PRO A 329 -14.50 19.80 15.69
C PRO A 329 -13.99 21.22 15.40
N ASP A 330 -14.42 22.23 16.16
CA ASP A 330 -13.95 23.61 16.03
C ASP A 330 -12.47 23.79 16.44
N ALA A 331 -11.94 22.92 17.31
CA ALA A 331 -10.55 22.96 17.73
C ALA A 331 -9.59 22.67 16.57
N LEU A 332 -9.95 21.76 15.65
CA LEU A 332 -9.13 21.40 14.49
C LEU A 332 -8.74 22.65 13.69
N VAL A 333 -9.73 23.47 13.35
CA VAL A 333 -9.56 24.68 12.54
C VAL A 333 -8.76 25.76 13.28
N GLN A 334 -8.99 25.92 14.58
CA GLN A 334 -8.27 26.90 15.40
C GLN A 334 -6.78 26.54 15.53
N ILE A 335 -6.49 25.26 15.79
CA ILE A 335 -5.11 24.77 15.93
C ILE A 335 -4.38 24.88 14.59
N ALA A 336 -5.04 24.47 13.49
CA ALA A 336 -4.47 24.57 12.15
C ALA A 336 -4.13 26.02 11.76
N SER A 337 -5.06 26.95 12.00
CA SER A 337 -4.84 28.36 11.65
C SER A 337 -3.67 28.99 12.42
N LEU A 338 -3.56 28.72 13.73
CA LEU A 338 -2.41 29.16 14.53
C LEU A 338 -1.10 28.52 14.07
N ALA A 339 -1.10 27.22 13.78
CA ALA A 339 0.09 26.50 13.31
C ALA A 339 0.60 27.06 11.98
N ILE A 340 -0.30 27.34 11.03
CA ILE A 340 0.03 27.97 9.75
C ILE A 340 0.62 29.37 9.98
N ARG A 341 -0.05 30.22 10.78
CA ARG A 341 0.45 31.59 11.03
C ARG A 341 1.84 31.60 11.67
N SER A 342 2.09 30.66 12.57
CA SER A 342 3.35 30.52 13.32
C SER A 342 4.40 29.63 12.64
N GLY A 343 4.13 29.09 11.44
CA GLY A 343 5.09 28.28 10.68
C GLY A 343 5.44 26.94 11.34
N ASN A 344 4.49 26.34 12.06
CA ASN A 344 4.65 25.03 12.69
C ASN A 344 4.05 23.93 11.81
N GLY A 345 4.69 22.77 11.81
CA GLY A 345 4.14 21.54 11.26
C GLY A 345 3.18 20.92 12.26
N LEU A 346 2.15 20.24 11.77
CA LEU A 346 1.06 19.82 12.63
C LEU A 346 0.67 18.36 12.37
N LEU A 347 0.54 17.61 13.47
CA LEU A 347 -0.07 16.30 13.54
C LEU A 347 -1.28 16.39 14.46
N LEU A 348 -2.45 16.09 13.92
CA LEU A 348 -3.72 16.20 14.62
C LEU A 348 -4.32 14.82 14.87
N LYS A 349 -4.75 14.59 16.11
CA LYS A 349 -5.57 13.44 16.47
C LYS A 349 -6.82 13.91 17.21
N GLY A 350 -7.94 13.91 16.50
CA GLY A 350 -9.24 14.21 17.10
C GLY A 350 -9.87 12.98 17.75
N GLY A 351 -10.92 13.21 18.55
CA GLY A 351 -11.77 12.17 19.10
C GLY A 351 -12.46 11.34 18.01
N LYS A 352 -12.67 10.05 18.26
CA LYS A 352 -13.35 9.14 17.31
C LYS A 352 -14.82 9.50 17.11
N GLU A 353 -15.39 10.21 18.05
CA GLU A 353 -16.80 10.57 18.10
C GLU A 353 -17.16 11.64 17.06
N VAL A 354 -16.18 12.44 16.62
CA VAL A 354 -16.35 13.53 15.63
C VAL A 354 -15.57 13.26 14.34
N MET A 355 -15.51 11.99 13.94
CA MET A 355 -14.67 11.55 12.83
C MET A 355 -15.11 12.16 11.50
N ARG A 356 -16.43 12.21 11.23
CA ARG A 356 -16.96 12.76 9.96
C ARG A 356 -16.75 14.26 9.89
N SER A 357 -17.01 14.95 11.00
CA SER A 357 -16.78 16.39 11.18
C SER A 357 -15.30 16.74 10.93
N ASN A 358 -14.37 15.98 11.51
CA ASN A 358 -12.95 16.22 11.29
C ASN A 358 -12.52 15.93 9.85
N ALA A 359 -13.09 14.89 9.21
CA ALA A 359 -12.77 14.53 7.84
C ALA A 359 -13.23 15.59 6.83
N ILE A 360 -14.45 16.13 6.99
CA ILE A 360 -14.94 17.20 6.12
C ILE A 360 -14.15 18.49 6.33
N LEU A 361 -13.86 18.87 7.58
CA LEU A 361 -13.07 20.07 7.92
C LEU A 361 -11.61 20.00 7.44
N HIS A 362 -11.04 18.82 7.29
CA HIS A 362 -9.71 18.63 6.71
C HIS A 362 -9.74 18.68 5.16
N LYS A 363 -10.89 18.40 4.55
CA LYS A 363 -11.07 18.35 3.09
C LYS A 363 -11.48 19.70 2.51
N SER A 364 -12.31 20.45 3.23
CA SER A 364 -12.66 21.85 2.95
C SER A 364 -11.45 22.74 3.04
#